data_AF-A0A945T5B3-F1
#
_entry.id   AF-A0A945T5B3-F1
#
_cell.length_a   1.000
_cell.length_b   1.000
_cell.length_c   1.000
_cell.angle_alpha   90.00
_cell.angle_beta   90.00
_cell.angle_gamma   90.00
#
_symmetry.space_group_name_H-M   'P 1'
#
loop_
_entity.id
_entity.type
_entity.pdbx_description
1 polymer ?
#
loop_
_entity_poly.entity_id
_entity_poly.type
_entity_poly.pdbx_seq_one_letter_code
_entity_poly.pdbx_strand_id
1 'polypeptide(L)'
;MDAVYTGPLSVEEESFNLVTERLTLRDEGVAFTLTGRDKNYGEFSIEGVAPLSEHGFYFASKLDVNYLAYKDGEDTASVKFTVVKQTPAGQKCKVEGEWVEAHESWPFNGDLVLMV
;
A
#
# COMPACT_ATOMS: atom_id res chain seq x y z
N MET A 1 5.23 -17.31 -11.85
CA MET A 1 5.96 -16.97 -10.61
C MET A 1 5.72 -15.49 -10.43
N ASP A 2 5.00 -15.11 -9.40
CA ASP A 2 4.54 -13.72 -9.26
C ASP A 2 5.72 -12.85 -8.80
N ALA A 3 5.88 -11.67 -9.41
CA ALA A 3 6.91 -10.74 -9.00
C ALA A 3 6.47 -10.04 -7.71
N VAL A 4 7.37 -10.05 -6.72
CA VAL A 4 7.14 -9.47 -5.40
C VAL A 4 8.06 -8.27 -5.21
N TYR A 5 7.51 -7.14 -4.81
CA TYR A 5 8.24 -5.89 -4.62
C TYR A 5 8.16 -5.40 -3.18
N THR A 6 9.20 -4.68 -2.76
CA THR A 6 9.27 -4.04 -1.45
C THR A 6 9.99 -2.69 -1.53
N GLY A 7 9.72 -1.80 -0.60
CA GLY A 7 10.40 -0.51 -0.50
C GLY A 7 9.58 0.55 0.23
N PRO A 8 10.21 1.70 0.54
CA PRO A 8 9.52 2.82 1.17
C PRO A 8 8.54 3.49 0.20
N LEU A 9 7.48 4.05 0.75
CA LEU A 9 6.54 4.94 0.07
C LEU A 9 6.59 6.31 0.75
N SER A 10 6.72 7.36 -0.06
CA SER A 10 6.61 8.75 0.40
C SER A 10 5.14 9.13 0.43
N VAL A 11 4.63 9.48 1.61
CA VAL A 11 3.26 9.98 1.83
C VAL A 11 3.29 11.51 1.80
N GLU A 12 2.33 12.14 1.12
CA GLU A 12 2.23 13.59 1.05
C GLU A 12 2.12 14.22 2.46
N GLU A 13 2.74 15.38 2.63
CA GLU A 13 2.85 16.11 3.92
C GLU A 13 3.55 15.35 5.06
N GLU A 14 4.16 14.19 4.79
CA GLU A 14 4.84 13.35 5.80
C GLU A 14 3.97 13.06 7.03
N SER A 15 2.67 12.87 6.79
CA SER A 15 1.68 12.61 7.85
C SER A 15 2.03 11.35 8.64
N PHE A 16 2.51 10.31 7.94
CA PHE A 16 3.04 9.08 8.51
C PHE A 16 4.08 8.45 7.57
N ASN A 17 4.86 7.52 8.12
CA ASN A 17 5.78 6.72 7.32
C ASN A 17 5.03 5.50 6.77
N LEU A 18 5.28 5.16 5.50
CA LEU A 18 4.68 3.99 4.86
C LEU A 18 5.74 3.19 4.13
N VAL A 19 5.68 1.88 4.26
CA VAL A 19 6.59 0.91 3.64
C VAL A 19 5.75 -0.18 3.03
N THR A 20 6.09 -0.55 1.80
CA THR A 20 5.58 -1.77 1.18
C THR A 20 6.48 -2.92 1.60
N GLU A 21 6.02 -3.73 2.57
CA GLU A 21 6.69 -4.99 2.90
C GLU A 21 6.55 -5.98 1.75
N ARG A 22 5.38 -6.00 1.13
CA ARG A 22 5.08 -6.90 0.01
C ARG A 22 4.11 -6.26 -0.96
N LEU A 23 4.43 -6.28 -2.25
CA LEU A 23 3.49 -6.03 -3.34
C LEU A 23 3.69 -7.12 -4.39
N THR A 24 2.69 -7.98 -4.52
CA THR A 24 2.67 -9.10 -5.46
C THR A 24 1.78 -8.75 -6.63
N LEU A 25 2.33 -8.73 -7.84
CA LEU A 25 1.57 -8.48 -9.06
C LEU A 25 0.94 -9.78 -9.56
N ARG A 26 -0.37 -9.74 -9.82
CA ARG A 26 -1.17 -10.88 -10.31
C ARG A 26 -1.97 -10.45 -11.54
N ASP A 27 -2.48 -11.41 -12.30
CA ASP A 27 -3.23 -11.15 -13.53
C ASP A 27 -4.50 -10.31 -13.28
N GLU A 28 -5.16 -10.50 -12.13
CA GLU A 28 -6.44 -9.87 -11.79
C GLU A 28 -6.31 -8.70 -10.78
N GLY A 29 -5.11 -8.38 -10.32
CA GLY A 29 -4.94 -7.38 -9.27
C GLY A 29 -3.55 -7.36 -8.63
N VAL A 30 -3.48 -6.69 -7.49
CA VAL A 30 -2.28 -6.70 -6.63
C VAL A 30 -2.62 -7.19 -5.23
N ALA A 31 -1.79 -8.05 -4.67
CA ALA A 31 -1.84 -8.39 -3.26
C ALA A 31 -0.72 -7.65 -2.53
N PHE A 32 -1.01 -7.11 -1.35
CA PHE A 32 -0.04 -6.26 -0.66
C PHE A 32 -0.05 -6.43 0.86
N THR A 33 1.08 -6.07 1.46
CA THR A 33 1.26 -5.85 2.88
C THR A 33 2.02 -4.54 3.02
N LEU A 34 1.41 -3.56 3.69
CA LEU A 34 2.04 -2.29 4.03
C LEU A 34 2.25 -2.22 5.54
N THR A 35 3.35 -1.61 5.93
CA THR A 35 3.64 -1.25 7.31
C THR A 35 3.88 0.24 7.38
N GLY A 36 3.64 0.81 8.55
CA GLY A 36 3.87 2.22 8.74
C GLY A 36 3.99 2.59 10.20
N ARG A 37 4.23 3.88 10.42
CA ARG A 37 4.27 4.43 11.76
C ARG A 37 3.56 5.78 11.77
N ASP A 38 2.48 5.83 12.53
CA ASP A 38 1.80 7.06 12.90
C ASP A 38 2.47 7.67 14.14
N LYS A 39 2.48 9.00 14.24
CA LYS A 39 3.11 9.73 15.36
C LYS A 39 2.35 9.55 16.67
N ASN A 40 1.03 9.41 16.61
CA ASN A 40 0.15 9.35 17.78
C ASN A 40 -0.09 7.91 18.24
N TYR A 41 -0.22 6.96 17.31
CA TYR A 41 -0.65 5.58 17.60
C TYR A 41 0.45 4.53 17.42
N GLY A 42 1.60 4.91 16.85
CA GLY A 42 2.77 4.03 16.71
C GLY A 42 2.73 3.19 15.43
N GLU A 43 3.35 2.01 15.49
CA GLU A 43 3.50 1.12 14.34
C GLU A 43 2.19 0.42 13.99
N PHE A 44 1.90 0.34 12.68
CA PHE A 44 0.73 -0.32 12.13
C PHE A 44 1.08 -1.21 10.94
N SER A 45 0.17 -2.13 10.62
CA SER A 45 0.21 -2.95 9.41
C SER A 45 -1.16 -3.08 8.79
N ILE A 46 -1.19 -3.21 7.47
CA ILE A 46 -2.40 -3.45 6.69
C ILE A 46 -2.07 -4.42 5.55
N GLU A 47 -2.97 -5.34 5.28
CA GLU A 47 -2.83 -6.28 4.17
C GLU A 47 -4.12 -6.40 3.40
N GLY A 48 -4.02 -6.69 2.11
CA GLY A 48 -5.20 -6.79 1.26
C GLY A 48 -4.91 -7.26 -0.15
N VAL A 49 -6.01 -7.45 -0.88
CA VAL A 49 -6.00 -7.71 -2.31
C VAL A 49 -6.81 -6.61 -2.98
N ALA A 50 -6.17 -5.88 -3.89
CA ALA A 50 -6.76 -4.82 -4.67
C ALA A 50 -6.98 -5.32 -6.12
N PRO A 51 -8.19 -5.74 -6.49
CA PRO A 51 -8.51 -6.10 -7.88
C PRO A 51 -8.37 -4.91 -8.81
N LEU A 52 -8.07 -5.18 -10.08
CA LEU A 52 -8.06 -4.16 -11.14
C LEU A 52 -9.50 -3.72 -11.45
N SER A 53 -9.77 -2.42 -11.33
CA SER A 53 -11.06 -1.83 -11.68
C SER A 53 -11.20 -1.65 -13.19
N GLU A 54 -12.45 -1.48 -13.65
CA GLU A 54 -12.76 -1.16 -15.05
C GLU A 54 -12.15 0.18 -15.51
N HIS A 55 -11.77 1.03 -14.56
CA HIS A 55 -11.14 2.34 -14.81
C HIS A 55 -9.60 2.28 -14.75
N GLY A 56 -9.00 1.08 -14.63
CA GLY A 56 -7.56 0.88 -14.74
C GLY A 56 -6.76 1.19 -13.47
N PHE A 57 -7.41 1.25 -12.30
CA PHE A 57 -6.74 1.37 -10.99
C PHE A 57 -7.00 0.16 -10.12
N TYR A 58 -6.14 -0.11 -9.14
CA TYR A 58 -6.35 -1.18 -8.17
C TYR A 58 -6.94 -0.59 -6.89
N PHE A 59 -7.97 -1.21 -6.32
CA PHE A 59 -8.60 -0.68 -5.10
C PHE A 59 -8.99 -1.78 -4.12
N ALA A 60 -8.56 -1.63 -2.88
CA ALA A 60 -8.97 -2.44 -1.75
C ALA A 60 -9.59 -1.54 -0.68
N SER A 61 -10.79 -1.88 -0.21
CA SER A 61 -11.58 -1.04 0.70
C SER A 61 -11.89 -1.74 2.01
N LYS A 62 -12.07 -0.98 3.08
CA LYS A 62 -12.44 -1.49 4.42
C LYS A 62 -11.46 -2.55 4.94
N LEU A 63 -10.18 -2.20 4.88
CA LEU A 63 -9.08 -3.01 5.37
C LEU A 63 -8.81 -2.64 6.82
N ASP A 64 -8.64 -3.64 7.67
CA ASP A 64 -8.32 -3.43 9.09
C ASP A 64 -6.89 -2.89 9.22
N VAL A 65 -6.75 -1.78 9.93
CA VAL A 65 -5.46 -1.19 10.28
C VAL A 65 -5.03 -1.75 11.62
N ASN A 66 -4.03 -2.64 11.60
CA ASN A 66 -3.59 -3.36 12.79
C ASN A 66 -2.46 -2.59 13.49
N TYR A 67 -2.81 -1.83 14.53
CA TYR A 67 -1.83 -1.15 15.39
C TYR A 67 -1.23 -2.11 16.43
N LEU A 68 0.09 -2.05 16.60
CA LEU A 68 0.78 -2.89 17.61
C LEU A 68 0.52 -2.42 19.05
N ALA A 69 0.29 -1.11 19.24
CA ALA A 69 0.19 -0.48 20.55
C ALA A 69 -1.24 -0.43 21.12
N TYR A 70 -2.27 -0.61 20.29
CA TYR A 70 -3.68 -0.51 20.67
C TYR A 70 -4.48 -1.63 19.99
N LYS A 71 -5.16 -2.45 20.79
CA LYS A 71 -5.92 -3.63 20.32
C LYS A 71 -7.42 -3.38 20.08
N ASP A 72 -7.92 -2.21 20.47
CA ASP A 72 -9.37 -1.95 20.55
C ASP A 72 -9.87 -0.96 19.47
N GLY A 73 -9.06 -0.70 18.43
CA GLY A 73 -9.44 0.18 17.32
C GLY A 73 -10.05 -0.61 16.17
N GLU A 74 -11.29 -0.29 15.78
CA GLU A 74 -11.89 -0.70 14.51
C GLU A 74 -11.47 0.29 13.40
N ASP A 75 -10.18 0.62 13.33
CA ASP A 75 -9.68 1.55 12.32
C ASP A 75 -9.62 0.83 10.98
N THR A 76 -10.33 1.39 10.01
CA THR A 76 -10.37 0.84 8.65
C THR A 76 -9.89 1.86 7.65
N ALA A 77 -9.02 1.43 6.74
CA ALA A 77 -8.55 2.23 5.63
C ALA A 77 -8.93 1.58 4.30
N SER A 78 -8.86 2.36 3.23
CA SER A 78 -8.87 1.88 1.86
C SER A 78 -7.57 2.27 1.19
N VAL A 79 -7.04 1.38 0.37
CA VAL A 79 -5.80 1.61 -0.38
C VAL A 79 -6.13 1.56 -1.87
N LYS A 80 -5.81 2.64 -2.56
CA LYS A 80 -5.95 2.77 -4.00
C LYS A 80 -4.57 2.85 -4.63
N PHE A 81 -4.28 2.03 -5.62
CA PHE A 81 -3.09 2.17 -6.45
C PHE A 81 -3.52 2.67 -7.84
N THR A 82 -3.13 3.89 -8.18
CA THR A 82 -3.39 4.52 -9.48
C THR A 82 -2.33 4.15 -10.51
N VAL A 83 -1.09 3.91 -10.06
CA VAL A 83 0.01 3.44 -10.91
C VAL A 83 0.66 2.24 -10.24
N VAL A 84 0.78 1.14 -10.98
CA VAL A 84 1.63 0.00 -10.64
C VAL A 84 2.33 -0.44 -11.92
N LYS A 85 3.60 -0.04 -12.08
CA LYS A 85 4.32 -0.21 -13.34
C LYS A 85 5.70 -0.81 -13.13
N GLN A 86 5.89 -2.03 -13.61
CA GLN A 86 7.21 -2.66 -13.67
C GLN A 86 8.11 -1.95 -14.67
N THR A 87 9.40 -1.86 -14.32
CA THR A 87 10.45 -1.53 -15.28
C THR A 87 10.64 -2.66 -16.29
N PRO A 88 11.18 -2.40 -17.50
CA PRO A 88 11.37 -3.43 -18.52
C PRO A 88 12.22 -4.64 -18.07
N ALA A 89 13.16 -4.41 -17.14
CA ALA A 89 14.00 -5.46 -16.57
C ALA A 89 13.32 -6.22 -15.40
N GLY A 90 12.12 -5.80 -14.96
CA GLY A 90 11.39 -6.40 -13.84
C GLY A 90 11.98 -6.15 -12.45
N GLN A 91 13.13 -5.48 -12.34
CA GLN A 91 13.86 -5.29 -11.08
C GLN A 91 13.27 -4.19 -10.18
N LYS A 92 12.51 -3.26 -10.76
CA LYS A 92 11.82 -2.19 -10.04
C LYS A 92 10.37 -2.09 -10.44
N CYS A 93 9.54 -1.61 -9.53
CA CYS A 93 8.12 -1.31 -9.75
C CYS A 93 7.82 0.10 -9.23
N LYS A 94 7.37 1.00 -10.12
CA LYS A 94 6.89 2.32 -9.74
C LYS A 94 5.45 2.20 -9.25
N VAL A 95 5.18 2.79 -8.09
CA VAL A 95 3.87 2.76 -7.45
C VAL A 95 3.42 4.17 -7.12
N GLU A 96 2.16 4.48 -7.41
CA GLU A 96 1.46 5.70 -6.97
C GLU A 96 0.06 5.29 -6.50
N GLY A 97 -0.44 5.99 -5.49
CA GLY A 97 -1.71 5.65 -4.90
C GLY A 97 -2.17 6.62 -3.82
N GLU A 98 -3.22 6.23 -3.12
CA GLU A 98 -3.87 7.00 -2.08
C GLU A 98 -4.22 6.07 -0.91
N TRP A 99 -3.86 6.49 0.30
CA TRP A 99 -4.44 5.98 1.54
C TRP A 99 -5.70 6.77 1.82
N VAL A 100 -6.83 6.10 2.07
CA VAL A 100 -8.11 6.76 2.34
C VAL A 100 -8.65 6.25 3.65
N GLU A 101 -8.87 7.14 4.60
CA GLU A 101 -9.38 6.80 5.93
C GLU A 101 -10.37 7.88 6.37
N ALA A 102 -11.53 7.45 6.87
CA ALA A 102 -12.67 8.31 7.17
C ALA A 102 -13.04 9.28 6.02
N HIS A 103 -12.66 10.56 6.13
CA HIS A 103 -12.94 11.61 5.14
C HIS A 103 -11.68 12.23 4.54
N GLU A 104 -10.51 11.66 4.84
CA GLU A 104 -9.22 12.17 4.44
C GLU A 104 -8.55 11.20 3.46
N SER A 105 -7.66 11.76 2.63
CA SER A 105 -6.93 11.02 1.61
C SER A 105 -5.49 11.51 1.58
N TRP A 106 -4.54 10.59 1.68
CA TRP A 106 -3.12 10.88 1.63
C TRP A 106 -2.50 10.20 0.41
N PRO A 107 -2.13 10.97 -0.62
CA PRO A 107 -1.40 10.43 -1.75
C PRO A 107 -0.04 9.86 -1.32
N PHE A 108 0.35 8.76 -1.94
CA PHE A 108 1.67 8.16 -1.76
C PHE A 108 2.30 7.78 -3.09
N ASN A 109 3.63 7.71 -3.12
CA ASN A 109 4.38 7.20 -4.26
C ASN A 109 5.70 6.57 -3.84
N GLY A 110 6.25 5.69 -4.68
CA GLY A 110 7.58 5.13 -4.46
C GLY A 110 8.08 4.24 -5.61
N ASP A 111 9.39 4.04 -5.63
CA ASP A 111 10.07 3.11 -6.52
C ASP A 111 10.47 1.86 -5.73
N LEU A 112 9.70 0.79 -5.87
CA LEU A 112 9.93 -0.47 -5.17
C LEU A 112 11.00 -1.30 -5.90
N VAL A 113 11.67 -2.18 -5.15
CA VAL A 113 12.67 -3.12 -5.66
C VAL A 113 12.15 -4.55 -5.58
N LEU A 114 12.56 -5.39 -6.54
CA LEU A 114 12.21 -6.81 -6.55
C LEU A 114 12.78 -7.50 -5.29
N MET A 115 11.91 -8.22 -4.58
CA MET A 115 12.28 -9.10 -3.48
C MET A 115 12.87 -10.39 -4.07
N VAL A 116 14.12 -10.70 -3.70
CA VAL A 116 14.90 -11.84 -4.20
C VAL A 116 14.73 -13.05 -3.29
#